data_AF-A0A2E4QPK5-F1
#
_entry.id   AF-A0A2E4QPK5-F1
#
_cell.length_a   1.000
_cell.length_b   1.000
_cell.length_c   1.000
_cell.angle_alpha   90.00
_cell.angle_beta   90.00
_cell.angle_gamma   90.00
#
_symmetry.space_group_name_H-M   'P 1'
#
loop_
_entity.id
_entity.type
_entity.pdbx_description
1 polymer ?
#
loop_
_entity_poly.entity_id
_entity_poly.type
_entity_poly.pdbx_seq_one_letter_code
_entity_poly.pdbx_strand_id
1 'polypeptide(L)'
;MFGIEKKRFEADEVSAEINSLQNRLSALSDQADATITAGDFGELQRIEAEKVSISEKLGVLDTVLVKVRERDLQERQEAEAKERAKQIASAQKVAKKLVASAAKVDFALKTLNAAFSELEGCTTNYQQALQRAGLQDHARLRNGLAYACKRGFYSSAPGLAKLVGAEYVRSARRENLENALSSLIIDEVK
;
A
#
# COMPACT_ATOMS: atom_id res chain seq x y z
N MET A 1 0.65 22.67 1.10
CA MET A 1 0.50 22.64 -0.38
C MET A 1 1.12 23.84 -1.08
N PHE A 2 1.18 25.04 -0.48
CA PHE A 2 1.66 26.27 -1.12
C PHE A 2 3.13 26.34 -1.57
N GLY A 3 4.01 25.44 -1.10
CA GLY A 3 5.45 25.52 -1.41
C GLY A 3 5.83 25.02 -2.81
N ILE A 4 5.10 24.04 -3.34
CA ILE A 4 5.42 23.38 -4.62
C ILE A 4 4.87 24.20 -5.80
N GLU A 5 3.70 24.82 -5.63
CA GLU A 5 3.09 25.69 -6.64
C GLU A 5 3.88 26.99 -6.83
N LYS A 6 4.39 27.57 -5.74
CA LYS A 6 5.23 28.78 -5.80
C LYS A 6 6.56 28.54 -6.52
N LYS A 7 7.18 27.37 -6.34
CA LYS A 7 8.48 27.03 -6.98
C LYS A 7 8.35 26.65 -8.44
N ARG A 8 7.26 25.96 -8.80
CA ARG A 8 6.90 25.74 -10.22
C ARG A 8 6.74 27.07 -10.95
N PHE A 9 6.06 28.02 -10.31
CA PHE A 9 5.92 29.38 -10.82
C PHE A 9 7.28 30.06 -11.03
N GLU A 10 8.21 29.94 -10.06
CA GLU A 10 9.59 30.47 -10.19
C GLU A 10 10.39 29.80 -11.34
N ALA A 11 10.27 28.48 -11.55
CA ALA A 11 10.95 27.79 -12.65
C ALA A 11 10.36 28.16 -14.03
N ASP A 12 9.05 28.33 -14.10
CA ASP A 12 8.33 28.72 -15.32
C ASP A 12 8.63 30.18 -15.70
N GLU A 13 8.71 31.08 -14.71
CA GLU A 13 9.14 32.48 -14.91
C GLU A 13 10.58 32.57 -15.43
N VAL A 14 11.53 31.85 -14.81
CA VAL A 14 12.93 31.81 -15.29
C VAL A 14 13.02 31.24 -16.70
N SER A 15 12.23 30.21 -17.02
CA SER A 15 12.19 29.65 -18.38
C SER A 15 11.63 30.64 -19.40
N ALA A 16 10.61 31.41 -19.03
CA ALA A 16 10.05 32.45 -19.88
C ALA A 16 11.05 33.60 -20.14
N GLU A 17 11.81 33.99 -19.12
CA GLU A 17 12.85 35.02 -19.24
C GLU A 17 14.00 34.55 -20.15
N ILE A 18 14.44 33.30 -20.01
CA ILE A 18 15.43 32.67 -20.92
C ILE A 18 14.94 32.73 -22.38
N ASN A 19 13.69 32.33 -22.64
CA ASN A 19 13.13 32.37 -23.99
C ASN A 19 13.07 33.80 -24.55
N SER A 20 12.72 34.78 -23.72
CA SER A 20 12.70 36.20 -24.11
C SER A 20 14.10 36.71 -24.49
N LEU A 21 15.11 36.38 -23.68
CA LEU A 21 16.50 36.76 -23.94
C LEU A 21 17.10 36.07 -25.17
N GLN A 22 16.76 34.79 -25.41
CA GLN A 22 17.15 34.09 -26.64
C GLN A 22 16.55 34.74 -27.89
N ASN A 23 15.26 35.11 -27.82
CA ASN A 23 14.61 35.84 -28.92
C ASN A 23 15.27 37.20 -29.17
N ARG A 24 15.65 37.92 -28.10
CA ARG A 24 16.40 39.19 -28.20
C ARG A 24 17.78 38.99 -28.82
N LEU A 25 18.49 37.92 -28.47
CA LEU A 25 19.79 37.59 -29.04
C LEU A 25 19.71 37.28 -30.54
N SER A 26 18.64 36.59 -30.96
CA SER A 26 18.35 36.34 -32.38
C SER A 26 18.11 37.66 -33.12
N ALA A 27 17.24 38.52 -32.59
CA ALA A 27 16.95 39.82 -33.20
C ALA A 27 18.19 40.72 -33.31
N LEU A 28 19.05 40.73 -32.29
CA LEU A 28 20.33 41.45 -32.33
C LEU A 28 21.31 40.85 -33.35
N SER A 29 21.16 39.57 -33.69
CA SER A 29 21.96 38.93 -34.74
C SER A 29 21.54 39.39 -36.11
N ASP A 30 20.23 39.41 -36.38
CA ASP A 30 19.69 39.97 -37.62
C ASP A 30 20.05 41.47 -37.75
N GLN A 31 20.00 42.22 -36.64
CA GLN A 31 20.37 43.63 -36.62
C GLN A 31 21.87 43.84 -36.88
N ALA A 32 22.75 42.98 -36.34
CA ALA A 32 24.18 43.05 -36.59
C ALA A 32 24.50 42.87 -38.08
N ASP A 33 23.88 41.88 -38.73
CA ASP A 33 24.09 41.59 -40.16
C ASP A 33 23.64 42.77 -41.05
N ALA A 34 22.52 43.40 -40.71
CA ALA A 34 22.04 44.60 -41.38
C ALA A 34 22.99 45.80 -41.17
N THR A 35 23.55 45.95 -39.97
CA THR A 35 24.45 47.05 -39.60
C THR A 35 25.82 46.91 -40.27
N ILE A 36 26.34 45.67 -40.40
CA ILE A 36 27.54 45.35 -41.19
C ILE A 36 27.35 45.77 -42.64
N THR A 37 26.19 45.45 -43.22
CA THR A 37 25.86 45.81 -44.60
C THR A 37 25.77 47.34 -44.79
N ALA A 38 25.32 48.06 -43.77
CA ALA A 38 25.24 49.53 -43.76
C ALA A 38 26.57 50.23 -43.46
N GLY A 39 27.59 49.53 -42.97
CA GLY A 39 28.91 50.08 -42.64
C GLY A 39 28.96 50.93 -41.35
N ASP A 40 27.96 50.81 -40.47
CA ASP A 40 27.94 51.54 -39.19
C ASP A 40 28.64 50.75 -38.07
N PHE A 41 29.97 50.90 -38.00
CA PHE A 41 30.78 50.24 -36.99
C PHE A 41 30.49 50.70 -35.55
N GLY A 42 29.95 51.91 -35.35
CA GLY A 42 29.63 52.42 -34.03
C GLY A 42 28.42 51.72 -33.43
N GLU A 43 27.39 51.50 -34.25
CA GLU A 43 26.21 50.73 -33.84
C GLU A 43 26.52 49.23 -33.72
N LEU A 44 27.40 48.69 -34.58
CA LEU A 44 27.83 47.30 -34.48
C LEU A 44 28.50 46.98 -33.12
N GLN A 45 29.36 47.87 -32.62
CA GLN A 45 29.99 47.70 -31.30
C GLN A 45 28.98 47.68 -30.15
N ARG A 46 27.89 48.46 -30.25
CA ARG A 46 26.81 48.46 -29.25
C ARG A 46 26.03 47.17 -29.27
N ILE A 47 25.71 46.67 -30.46
CA ILE A 47 25.01 45.39 -30.65
C ILE A 47 25.85 44.24 -30.08
N GLU A 48 27.16 44.21 -30.35
CA GLU A 48 28.06 43.20 -29.79
C GLU A 48 28.13 43.25 -28.27
N ALA A 49 28.23 44.45 -27.68
CA ALA A 49 28.21 44.62 -26.23
C ALA A 49 26.89 44.14 -25.60
N GLU A 50 25.74 44.42 -26.24
CA GLU A 50 24.43 43.94 -25.78
C GLU A 50 24.34 42.40 -25.87
N LYS A 51 24.83 41.79 -26.97
CA LYS A 51 24.89 40.32 -27.12
C LYS A 51 25.73 39.64 -26.04
N VAL A 52 26.89 40.22 -25.70
CA VAL A 52 27.74 39.70 -24.61
C VAL A 52 26.98 39.76 -23.28
N SER A 53 26.38 40.90 -22.96
CA SER A 53 25.61 41.06 -21.72
C SER A 53 24.43 40.09 -21.62
N ILE A 54 23.70 39.86 -22.71
CA ILE A 54 22.58 38.89 -22.75
C ILE A 54 23.11 37.46 -22.58
N SER A 55 24.24 37.12 -23.21
CA SER A 55 24.83 35.79 -23.10
C SER A 55 25.29 35.47 -21.67
N GLU A 56 25.86 36.45 -20.97
CA GLU A 56 26.21 36.32 -19.55
C GLU A 56 24.97 36.10 -18.68
N LYS A 57 23.90 36.88 -18.91
CA LYS A 57 22.63 36.72 -18.19
C LYS A 57 21.99 35.35 -18.43
N LEU A 58 22.01 34.86 -19.66
CA LEU A 58 21.53 33.52 -20.00
C LEU A 58 22.31 32.43 -19.24
N GLY A 59 23.64 32.53 -19.16
CA GLY A 59 24.45 31.58 -18.40
C GLY A 59 24.12 31.55 -16.90
N VAL A 60 23.82 32.70 -16.31
CA VAL A 60 23.38 32.78 -14.90
C VAL A 60 21.99 32.16 -14.74
N LEU A 61 21.04 32.48 -15.61
CA LEU A 61 19.66 31.97 -15.54
C LEU A 61 19.60 30.47 -15.78
N ASP A 62 20.39 29.91 -16.69
CA ASP A 62 20.50 28.47 -16.91
C ASP A 62 20.99 27.76 -15.65
N THR A 63 22.00 28.34 -14.97
CA THR A 63 22.51 27.80 -13.70
C THR A 63 21.45 27.85 -12.59
N VAL A 64 20.67 28.92 -12.52
CA VAL A 64 19.57 29.05 -11.56
C VAL A 64 18.48 28.02 -11.86
N LEU A 65 18.09 27.86 -13.13
CA LEU A 65 17.05 26.94 -13.55
C LEU A 65 17.40 25.48 -13.20
N VAL A 66 18.66 25.08 -13.43
CA VAL A 66 19.15 23.74 -13.04
C VAL A 66 19.00 23.54 -11.52
N LYS A 67 19.46 24.50 -10.71
CA LYS A 67 19.38 24.40 -9.24
C LYS A 67 17.95 24.35 -8.72
N VAL A 68 17.02 25.11 -9.32
CA VAL A 68 15.60 25.07 -8.94
C VAL A 68 15.00 23.70 -9.28
N ARG A 69 15.29 23.16 -10.47
CA ARG A 69 14.80 21.83 -10.89
C ARG A 69 15.36 20.70 -10.03
N GLU A 70 16.63 20.74 -9.67
CA GLU A 70 17.27 19.75 -8.79
C GLU A 70 16.64 19.76 -7.39
N ARG A 71 16.42 20.96 -6.82
CA ARG A 71 15.77 21.11 -5.52
C ARG A 71 14.34 20.57 -5.55
N ASP A 72 13.57 20.90 -6.58
CA ASP A 72 12.20 20.42 -6.75
C ASP A 72 12.15 18.89 -6.86
N LEU A 73 13.11 18.28 -7.56
CA LEU A 73 13.21 16.84 -7.67
C LEU A 73 13.52 16.19 -6.32
N GLN A 74 14.48 16.73 -5.57
CA GLN A 74 14.84 16.25 -4.23
C GLN A 74 13.65 16.33 -3.26
N GLU A 75 12.95 17.46 -3.21
CA GLU A 75 11.80 17.63 -2.33
C GLU A 75 10.66 16.65 -2.64
N ARG A 76 10.40 16.38 -3.93
CA ARG A 76 9.42 15.37 -4.33
C ARG A 76 9.84 13.97 -3.91
N GLN A 77 11.11 13.61 -4.13
CA GLN A 77 11.64 12.31 -3.71
C GLN A 77 11.56 12.14 -2.19
N GLU A 78 11.88 13.18 -1.42
CA GLU A 78 11.75 13.16 0.04
C GLU A 78 10.29 13.04 0.50
N ALA A 79 9.37 13.76 -0.14
CA ALA A 79 7.94 13.68 0.18
C ALA A 79 7.39 12.26 -0.12
N GLU A 80 7.73 11.71 -1.29
CA GLU A 80 7.36 10.34 -1.66
C GLU A 80 7.99 9.31 -0.71
N ALA A 81 9.25 9.47 -0.33
CA ALA A 81 9.91 8.59 0.62
C ALA A 81 9.26 8.63 2.00
N LYS A 82 8.86 9.82 2.48
CA LYS A 82 8.13 9.99 3.75
C LYS A 82 6.77 9.31 3.70
N GLU A 83 6.02 9.46 2.62
CA GLU A 83 4.73 8.79 2.46
C GLU A 83 4.87 7.26 2.34
N ARG A 84 5.85 6.77 1.57
CA ARG A 84 6.17 5.34 1.52
C ARG A 84 6.55 4.80 2.90
N ALA A 85 7.34 5.54 3.68
CA ALA A 85 7.71 5.13 5.04
C ALA A 85 6.48 5.03 5.96
N LYS A 86 5.53 5.97 5.88
CA LYS A 86 4.27 5.90 6.63
C LYS A 86 3.44 4.68 6.23
N GLN A 87 3.30 4.42 4.93
CA GLN A 87 2.56 3.26 4.41
C GLN A 87 3.20 1.94 4.85
N ILE A 88 4.53 1.84 4.83
CA ILE A 88 5.26 0.68 5.33
C ILE A 88 5.03 0.51 6.82
N ALA A 89 5.10 1.59 7.62
CA ALA A 89 4.86 1.53 9.05
C ALA A 89 3.43 1.07 9.38
N SER A 90 2.42 1.58 8.66
CA SER A 90 1.03 1.13 8.83
C SER A 90 0.85 -0.34 8.43
N ALA A 91 1.44 -0.76 7.30
CA ALA A 91 1.41 -2.14 6.84
C ALA A 91 2.07 -3.10 7.85
N GLN A 92 3.22 -2.71 8.41
CA GLN A 92 3.90 -3.48 9.46
C GLN A 92 3.05 -3.60 10.72
N LYS A 93 2.31 -2.54 11.12
CA LYS A 93 1.39 -2.59 12.26
C LYS A 93 0.25 -3.58 12.02
N VAL A 94 -0.33 -3.57 10.80
CA VAL A 94 -1.37 -4.54 10.40
C VAL A 94 -0.80 -5.96 10.39
N ALA A 95 0.37 -6.17 9.79
CA ALA A 95 1.03 -7.48 9.76
C ALA A 95 1.28 -8.02 11.18
N LYS A 96 1.78 -7.19 12.10
CA LYS A 96 1.98 -7.59 13.51
C LYS A 96 0.66 -8.02 14.18
N LYS A 97 -0.43 -7.29 13.95
CA LYS A 97 -1.76 -7.66 14.46
C LYS A 97 -2.24 -8.98 13.89
N LEU A 98 -2.07 -9.21 12.58
CA LEU A 98 -2.44 -10.45 11.91
C LEU A 98 -1.66 -11.64 12.45
N VAL A 99 -0.34 -11.50 12.64
CA VAL A 99 0.50 -12.55 13.24
C VAL A 99 0.04 -12.88 14.66
N ALA A 100 -0.26 -11.88 15.48
CA ALA A 100 -0.77 -12.09 16.84
C ALA A 100 -2.14 -12.79 16.83
N SER A 101 -3.03 -12.44 15.89
CA SER A 101 -4.31 -13.12 15.70
C SER A 101 -4.12 -14.58 15.27
N ALA A 102 -3.24 -14.84 14.30
CA ALA A 102 -2.92 -16.17 13.84
C ALA A 102 -2.37 -17.06 14.97
N ALA A 103 -1.50 -16.52 15.83
CA ALA A 103 -1.00 -17.24 17.00
C ALA A 103 -2.12 -17.62 17.99
N LYS A 104 -3.10 -16.73 18.21
CA LYS A 104 -4.28 -17.04 19.05
C LYS A 104 -5.13 -18.15 18.43
N VAL A 105 -5.32 -18.13 17.12
CA VAL A 105 -6.06 -19.18 16.39
C VAL A 105 -5.32 -20.52 16.49
N ASP A 106 -4.01 -20.55 16.29
CA ASP A 106 -3.20 -21.76 16.43
C ASP A 106 -3.28 -22.35 17.85
N PHE A 107 -3.20 -21.49 18.87
CA PHE A 107 -3.37 -21.91 20.26
C PHE A 107 -4.78 -22.50 20.53
N ALA A 108 -5.82 -21.85 20.02
CA ALA A 108 -7.19 -22.34 20.14
C ALA A 108 -7.36 -23.71 19.45
N LEU A 109 -6.79 -23.89 18.26
CA LEU A 109 -6.81 -25.15 17.54
C LEU A 109 -6.09 -26.26 18.31
N LYS A 110 -4.92 -25.99 18.89
CA LYS A 110 -4.19 -26.96 19.72
C LYS A 110 -4.98 -27.38 20.94
N THR A 111 -5.53 -26.41 21.67
CA THR A 111 -6.35 -26.67 22.87
C THR A 111 -7.56 -27.51 22.53
N LEU A 112 -8.21 -27.21 21.41
CA LEU A 112 -9.40 -27.91 20.95
C LEU A 112 -9.09 -29.34 20.49
N ASN A 113 -7.98 -29.53 19.76
CA ASN A 113 -7.51 -30.87 19.37
C ASN A 113 -7.19 -31.73 20.60
N ALA A 114 -6.60 -31.17 21.65
CA ALA A 114 -6.35 -31.88 22.89
C ALA A 114 -7.66 -32.33 23.56
N ALA A 115 -8.64 -31.44 23.68
CA ALA A 115 -9.96 -31.77 24.22
C ALA A 115 -10.67 -32.88 23.42
N PHE A 116 -10.48 -32.91 22.10
CA PHE A 116 -10.97 -34.01 21.26
C PHE A 116 -10.31 -35.35 21.57
N SER A 117 -8.99 -35.37 21.69
CA SER A 117 -8.26 -36.58 22.03
C SER A 117 -8.69 -37.13 23.39
N GLU A 118 -8.94 -36.25 24.38
CA GLU A 118 -9.48 -36.63 25.68
C GLU A 118 -10.89 -37.23 25.57
N LEU A 119 -11.79 -36.61 24.80
CA LEU A 119 -13.13 -37.14 24.55
C LEU A 119 -13.08 -38.52 23.87
N GLU A 120 -12.23 -38.70 22.86
CA GLU A 120 -12.03 -40.00 22.21
C GLU A 120 -11.52 -41.06 23.21
N GLY A 121 -10.61 -40.68 24.10
CA GLY A 121 -10.16 -41.52 25.22
C GLY A 121 -11.30 -41.90 26.17
N CYS A 122 -12.10 -40.92 26.61
CA CYS A 122 -13.26 -41.15 27.47
C CYS A 122 -14.30 -42.07 26.82
N THR A 123 -14.62 -41.88 25.54
CA THR A 123 -15.57 -42.77 24.83
C THR A 123 -15.04 -44.20 24.70
N THR A 124 -13.73 -44.37 24.53
CA THR A 124 -13.08 -45.68 24.49
C THR A 124 -13.09 -46.36 25.86
N ASN A 125 -12.79 -45.63 26.93
CA ASN A 125 -12.87 -46.14 28.31
C ASN A 125 -14.31 -46.51 28.69
N TYR A 126 -15.28 -45.69 28.29
CA TYR A 126 -16.70 -45.97 28.49
C TYR A 126 -17.13 -47.24 27.75
N GLN A 127 -16.66 -47.45 26.52
CA GLN A 127 -16.88 -48.70 25.78
C GLN A 127 -16.32 -49.91 26.53
N GLN A 128 -15.10 -49.84 27.07
CA GLN A 128 -14.50 -50.93 27.82
C GLN A 128 -15.30 -51.25 29.10
N ALA A 129 -15.74 -50.22 29.83
CA ALA A 129 -16.57 -50.39 31.03
C ALA A 129 -17.91 -51.05 30.69
N LEU A 130 -18.53 -50.59 29.61
CA LEU A 130 -19.76 -51.14 29.07
C LEU A 130 -19.59 -52.61 28.63
N GLN A 131 -18.50 -52.95 27.93
CA GLN A 131 -18.16 -54.33 27.55
C GLN A 131 -18.01 -55.24 28.78
N ARG A 132 -17.34 -54.75 29.83
CA ARG A 132 -17.23 -55.47 31.12
C ARG A 132 -18.59 -55.66 31.80
N ALA A 133 -19.52 -54.73 31.61
CA ALA A 133 -20.89 -54.80 32.12
C ALA A 133 -21.85 -55.66 31.27
N GLY A 134 -21.40 -56.20 30.13
CA GLY A 134 -22.13 -57.21 29.38
C GLY A 134 -23.30 -56.73 28.51
N LEU A 135 -23.52 -55.42 28.30
CA LEU A 135 -24.49 -55.02 27.26
C LEU A 135 -23.94 -55.31 25.84
N GLN A 136 -24.77 -55.32 24.79
CA GLN A 136 -24.32 -55.76 23.45
C GLN A 136 -24.21 -54.61 22.42
N ASP A 137 -24.74 -53.42 22.73
CA ASP A 137 -24.89 -52.30 21.78
C ASP A 137 -23.77 -51.23 21.83
N HIS A 138 -22.67 -51.52 22.50
CA HIS A 138 -21.62 -50.55 22.85
C HIS A 138 -20.91 -49.91 21.65
N ALA A 139 -20.76 -50.67 20.57
CA ALA A 139 -20.10 -50.19 19.35
C ALA A 139 -20.96 -49.14 18.61
N ARG A 140 -22.30 -49.30 18.62
CA ARG A 140 -23.24 -48.34 18.01
C ARG A 140 -23.30 -47.04 18.79
N LEU A 141 -23.33 -47.13 20.12
CA LEU A 141 -23.31 -45.96 21.01
C LEU A 141 -22.01 -45.16 20.83
N ARG A 142 -20.84 -45.82 20.73
CA ARG A 142 -19.57 -45.14 20.45
C ARG A 142 -19.58 -44.36 19.14
N ASN A 143 -19.96 -45.02 18.04
CA ASN A 143 -19.94 -44.39 16.72
C ASN A 143 -20.95 -43.23 16.65
N GLY A 144 -22.11 -43.37 17.29
CA GLY A 144 -23.11 -42.30 17.38
C GLY A 144 -22.62 -41.10 18.19
N LEU A 145 -21.99 -41.33 19.35
CA LEU A 145 -21.48 -40.27 20.21
C LEU A 145 -20.28 -39.54 19.58
N ALA A 146 -19.33 -40.30 19.02
CA ALA A 146 -18.18 -39.75 18.32
C ALA A 146 -18.59 -38.92 17.10
N TYR A 147 -19.58 -39.40 16.33
CA TYR A 147 -20.14 -38.66 15.19
C TYR A 147 -20.88 -37.39 15.65
N ALA A 148 -21.70 -37.47 16.70
CA ALA A 148 -22.41 -36.31 17.25
C ALA A 148 -21.45 -35.23 17.77
N CYS A 149 -20.36 -35.61 18.45
CA CYS A 149 -19.32 -34.69 18.91
C CYS A 149 -18.58 -34.03 17.72
N LYS A 150 -18.20 -34.81 16.69
CA LYS A 150 -17.60 -34.26 15.46
C LYS A 150 -18.55 -33.29 14.75
N ARG A 151 -19.84 -33.60 14.68
CA ARG A 151 -20.86 -32.75 14.04
C ARG A 151 -21.09 -31.46 14.83
N GLY A 152 -21.16 -31.56 16.16
CA GLY A 152 -21.26 -30.41 17.06
C GLY A 152 -20.13 -29.42 16.82
N PHE A 153 -18.89 -29.91 16.73
CA PHE A 153 -17.69 -29.11 16.46
C PHE A 153 -17.71 -28.33 15.14
N TYR A 154 -18.01 -29.00 14.02
CA TYR A 154 -18.08 -28.32 12.73
C TYR A 154 -19.24 -27.32 12.67
N SER A 155 -20.31 -27.54 13.46
CA SER A 155 -21.43 -26.61 13.57
C SER A 155 -21.14 -25.39 14.46
N SER A 156 -20.26 -25.50 15.45
CA SER A 156 -19.82 -24.41 16.33
C SER A 156 -18.64 -23.60 15.79
N ALA A 157 -17.89 -24.13 14.83
CA ALA A 157 -16.75 -23.46 14.19
C ALA A 157 -16.84 -23.52 12.64
N PRO A 158 -17.78 -22.78 12.02
CA PRO A 158 -18.11 -22.91 10.60
C PRO A 158 -16.96 -22.56 9.63
N GLY A 159 -16.00 -21.73 10.06
CA GLY A 159 -14.80 -21.42 9.26
C GLY A 159 -13.84 -22.61 9.10
N LEU A 160 -13.77 -23.50 10.09
CA LEU A 160 -12.96 -24.72 10.04
C LEU A 160 -13.59 -25.82 9.19
N ALA A 161 -14.93 -25.90 9.17
CA ALA A 161 -15.65 -26.90 8.37
C ALA A 161 -15.38 -26.78 6.86
N LYS A 162 -15.16 -25.56 6.35
CA LYS A 162 -14.77 -25.32 4.94
C LYS A 162 -13.33 -25.77 4.62
N LEU A 163 -12.40 -25.62 5.55
CA LEU A 163 -10.98 -25.97 5.36
C LEU A 163 -10.74 -27.49 5.29
N VAL A 164 -11.61 -28.29 5.92
CA VAL A 164 -11.48 -29.76 6.01
C VAL A 164 -12.46 -30.48 5.06
N GLY A 165 -13.11 -29.76 4.13
CA GLY A 165 -14.01 -30.36 3.12
C GLY A 165 -15.32 -30.93 3.68
N ALA A 166 -15.73 -30.53 4.89
CA ALA A 166 -16.97 -30.99 5.52
C ALA A 166 -18.17 -30.13 5.08
N GLU A 167 -18.47 -30.13 3.77
CA GLU A 167 -19.59 -29.37 3.18
C GLU A 167 -20.96 -30.02 3.42
N TYR A 168 -21.39 -30.18 4.67
CA TYR A 168 -22.76 -30.65 4.94
C TYR A 168 -23.39 -30.05 6.20
N VAL A 169 -23.26 -28.74 6.42
CA VAL A 169 -24.13 -28.02 7.37
C VAL A 169 -24.39 -26.60 6.86
N ARG A 170 -25.43 -26.44 6.01
CA ARG A 170 -25.92 -25.14 5.53
C ARG A 170 -27.25 -24.82 6.23
N SER A 171 -27.39 -23.62 6.80
CA SER A 171 -28.18 -22.54 6.15
C SER A 171 -28.53 -21.35 7.06
N ALA A 172 -28.83 -21.48 8.35
CA ALA A 172 -29.42 -20.35 9.10
C ALA A 172 -28.42 -19.41 9.83
N ARG A 173 -27.30 -19.93 10.35
CA ARG A 173 -26.32 -19.10 11.12
C ARG A 173 -25.32 -18.35 10.24
N ARG A 174 -25.20 -18.75 8.97
CA ARG A 174 -24.23 -18.20 8.02
C ARG A 174 -24.58 -16.78 7.61
N GLU A 175 -25.85 -16.51 7.40
CA GLU A 175 -26.35 -15.17 7.05
C GLU A 175 -26.09 -14.17 8.19
N ASN A 176 -26.29 -14.58 9.45
CA ASN A 176 -26.03 -13.73 10.61
C ASN A 176 -24.54 -13.45 10.84
N LEU A 177 -23.65 -14.41 10.54
CA LEU A 177 -22.20 -14.22 10.68
C LEU A 177 -21.58 -13.46 9.50
N GLU A 178 -22.04 -13.70 8.27
CA GLU A 178 -21.64 -12.93 7.09
C GLU A 178 -22.15 -11.48 7.18
N ASN A 179 -23.34 -11.24 7.77
CA ASN A 179 -23.83 -9.89 8.06
C ASN A 179 -23.04 -9.21 9.18
N ALA A 180 -22.69 -9.94 10.26
CA ALA A 180 -21.86 -9.39 11.34
C ALA A 180 -20.43 -9.05 10.87
N LEU A 181 -19.81 -9.92 10.06
CA LEU A 181 -18.48 -9.67 9.49
C LEU A 181 -18.50 -8.54 8.45
N SER A 182 -19.55 -8.47 7.61
CA SER A 182 -19.72 -7.35 6.68
C SER A 182 -19.91 -6.01 7.42
N SER A 183 -20.61 -5.99 8.55
CA SER A 183 -20.76 -4.79 9.37
C SER A 183 -19.43 -4.33 10.02
N LEU A 184 -18.60 -5.26 10.46
CA LEU A 184 -17.27 -4.96 11.03
C LEU A 184 -16.27 -4.46 9.99
N ILE A 185 -16.34 -4.96 8.75
CA ILE A 185 -15.47 -4.53 7.65
C ILE A 185 -15.88 -3.14 7.13
N ILE A 186 -17.16 -2.79 7.16
CA ILE A 186 -17.64 -1.47 6.72
C ILE A 186 -17.28 -0.37 7.74
N ASP A 187 -17.24 -0.68 9.03
CA ASP A 187 -16.86 0.29 10.07
C ASP A 187 -15.35 0.53 10.20
N GLU A 188 -14.48 -0.36 9.69
CA GLU A 188 -13.02 -0.15 9.67
C GLU A 188 -12.50 0.55 8.40
N VAL A 189 -13.36 0.82 7.40
CA VAL A 189 -13.01 1.41 6.10
C VAL A 189 -13.53 2.86 5.93
N LYS A 190 -14.17 3.45 6.96
CA LYS A 190 -14.47 4.89 7.04
C LYS A 190 -13.49 5.61 7.96
#